data_AF-A0ABD5DFL4-F1
#
_entry.id   AF-A0ABD5DFL4-F1
#
_cell.length_a   1.000
_cell.length_b   1.000
_cell.length_c   1.000
_cell.angle_alpha   90.00
_cell.angle_beta   90.00
_cell.angle_gamma   90.00
#
_symmetry.space_group_name_H-M   'P 1'
#
loop_
_entity.id
_entity.type
_entity.pdbx_description
1 polymer ?
#
loop_
_entity_poly.entity_id
_entity_poly.type
_entity_poly.pdbx_seq_one_letter_code
_entity_poly.pdbx_strand_id
1 'polypeptide(L)'
;SKYYLTEQQAQAILDLRLQKLTGLEHEKLLDEYKELLEQIAELLHILGSADRLMEVIREELELIRDQFGDERRTEITANSADIN
;
A
#
# COMPACT_ATOMS: atom_id res chain seq x y z
N SER A 1 25.39 -24.63 6.19
CA SER A 1 24.78 -23.94 7.34
C SER A 1 23.57 -24.75 7.78
N LYS A 2 23.47 -25.18 9.06
CA LYS A 2 22.29 -25.90 9.54
C LYS A 2 21.15 -24.89 9.68
N TYR A 3 20.06 -25.09 8.93
CA TYR A 3 18.85 -24.29 9.04
C TYR A 3 18.12 -24.71 10.32
N TYR A 4 17.79 -23.75 11.18
CA TYR A 4 17.02 -23.98 12.40
C TYR A 4 15.67 -23.29 12.23
N LEU A 5 14.57 -24.03 12.42
CA LEU A 5 13.21 -23.47 12.39
C LEU A 5 12.89 -22.80 13.72
N THR A 6 12.14 -21.70 13.66
CA THR A 6 11.49 -21.15 14.86
C THR A 6 10.29 -22.01 15.25
N GLU A 7 9.85 -21.94 16.51
CA GLU A 7 8.67 -22.66 16.99
C GLU A 7 7.42 -22.30 16.16
N GLN A 8 7.27 -21.02 15.81
CA GLN A 8 6.19 -20.54 14.95
C GLN A 8 6.24 -21.16 13.54
N GLN A 9 7.44 -21.26 12.95
CA GLN A 9 7.61 -21.88 11.64
C GLN A 9 7.30 -23.38 11.69
N ALA A 10 7.73 -24.07 12.75
CA ALA A 10 7.46 -25.48 12.94
C ALA A 10 5.96 -25.75 13.09
N GLN A 11 5.24 -24.95 13.89
CA GLN A 11 3.79 -25.04 14.03
C GLN A 11 3.07 -24.79 12.71
N ALA A 12 3.47 -23.74 11.97
CA ALA A 12 2.89 -23.43 10.66
C ALA A 12 3.07 -24.58 9.65
N ILE A 13 4.18 -25.32 9.71
CA ILE A 13 4.42 -26.52 8.88
C ILE A 13 3.50 -27.67 9.29
N LEU A 14 3.31 -27.90 10.59
CA LEU A 14 2.41 -28.94 11.10
C LEU A 14 0.94 -28.68 10.71
N ASP A 15 0.56 -27.41 10.59
CA ASP A 15 -0.79 -26.99 10.20
C ASP A 15 -1.05 -27.06 8.67
N LEU A 16 -0.04 -27.40 7.86
CA LEU A 16 -0.20 -27.55 6.42
C LEU A 16 -1.05 -28.77 6.07
N ARG A 17 -2.08 -28.55 5.24
CA ARG A 17 -2.92 -29.63 4.67
C ARG A 17 -2.31 -30.18 3.38
N LEU A 18 -2.57 -31.45 3.08
CA LEU A 18 -2.13 -32.13 1.83
C LEU A 18 -2.53 -31.37 0.53
N GLN A 19 -3.60 -30.58 0.55
CA GLN A 19 -4.04 -29.76 -0.58
C GLN A 19 -3.06 -28.62 -0.94
N LYS A 20 -2.27 -28.15 0.03
CA LYS A 20 -1.25 -27.09 -0.17
C LYS A 20 0.08 -27.62 -0.75
N LEU A 21 0.20 -28.93 -0.96
CA LEU A 21 1.42 -29.59 -1.48
C LEU A 21 1.36 -29.86 -2.99
N THR A 22 0.35 -29.32 -3.70
CA THR A 22 0.33 -29.39 -5.17
C THR A 22 1.34 -28.41 -5.76
N GLY A 23 1.88 -28.71 -6.95
CA GLY A 23 2.88 -27.85 -7.61
C GLY A 23 2.39 -26.42 -7.84
N LEU A 24 1.09 -26.24 -8.11
CA LEU A 24 0.46 -24.92 -8.29
C LEU A 24 0.50 -24.06 -7.01
N GLU A 25 0.33 -24.68 -5.84
CA GLU A 25 0.35 -23.95 -4.56
C GLU A 25 1.78 -23.55 -4.15
N HIS A 26 2.79 -24.31 -4.59
CA HIS A 26 4.19 -23.94 -4.37
C HIS A 26 4.60 -22.71 -5.19
N GLU A 27 4.18 -22.64 -6.46
CA GLU A 27 4.43 -21.46 -7.30
C GLU A 27 3.74 -20.21 -6.73
N LYS A 28 2.46 -20.32 -6.35
CA LYS A 28 1.74 -19.23 -5.69
C LYS A 28 2.44 -18.73 -4.42
N LEU A 29 2.95 -19.64 -3.60
CA LEU A 29 3.65 -19.27 -2.37
C LEU A 29 4.98 -18.55 -2.66
N LEU A 30 5.70 -18.96 -3.71
CA LEU A 30 6.91 -18.27 -4.14
C LEU A 30 6.59 -16.87 -4.69
N ASP A 31 5.48 -16.72 -5.40
CA ASP A 31 5.07 -15.42 -5.94
C ASP A 31 4.56 -14.48 -4.84
N GLU A 32 3.75 -14.97 -3.90
CA GLU A 32 3.36 -14.22 -2.70
C GLU A 32 4.58 -13.77 -1.90
N TYR A 33 5.58 -14.64 -1.74
CA TYR A 33 6.83 -14.29 -1.08
C TYR A 33 7.57 -13.16 -1.80
N LYS A 34 7.63 -13.17 -3.14
CA LYS A 34 8.24 -12.08 -3.92
C LYS A 34 7.45 -10.78 -3.77
N GLU A 35 6.14 -10.83 -3.87
CA GLU A 35 5.27 -9.66 -3.69
C GLU A 35 5.47 -9.04 -2.30
N LEU A 36 5.59 -9.86 -1.25
CA LEU A 36 5.89 -9.37 0.10
C LEU A 36 7.26 -8.70 0.18
N LEU A 37 8.29 -9.25 -0.48
CA LEU A 37 9.62 -8.61 -0.53
C LEU A 37 9.57 -7.25 -1.25
N GLU A 38 8.83 -7.17 -2.36
CA GLU A 38 8.63 -5.91 -3.10
C GLU A 38 7.88 -4.88 -2.27
N GLN A 39 6.81 -5.30 -1.57
CA GLN A 39 6.08 -4.43 -0.65
C GLN A 39 6.97 -3.92 0.49
N ILE A 40 7.78 -4.79 1.11
CA ILE A 40 8.72 -4.39 2.16
C ILE A 40 9.72 -3.36 1.61
N ALA A 41 10.25 -3.57 0.40
CA ALA A 41 11.19 -2.65 -0.22
C ALA A 41 10.57 -1.26 -0.47
N GLU A 42 9.36 -1.20 -1.03
CA GLU A 42 8.67 0.07 -1.26
C GLU A 42 8.30 0.77 0.05
N LEU A 43 7.82 0.04 1.05
CA LEU A 43 7.51 0.63 2.36
C LEU A 43 8.77 1.19 3.04
N LEU A 44 9.90 0.48 2.96
CA LEU A 44 11.17 0.99 3.47
C LEU A 44 11.65 2.21 2.69
N HIS A 45 11.43 2.25 1.38
CA HIS A 45 11.75 3.40 0.54
C HIS A 45 10.93 4.64 0.93
N ILE A 46 9.62 4.48 1.13
CA ILE A 46 8.72 5.54 1.61
C ILE A 46 9.17 6.04 2.99
N LEU A 47 9.48 5.13 3.93
CA LEU A 47 9.93 5.51 5.27
C LEU A 47 11.32 6.16 5.27
N GLY A 48 12.18 5.83 4.32
CA GLY A 48 13.54 6.34 4.21
C GLY A 48 13.66 7.69 3.51
N SER A 49 12.65 8.12 2.75
CA SER A 49 12.67 9.35 1.94
C SER A 49 11.46 10.23 2.22
N ALA A 50 11.70 11.41 2.80
CA ALA A 50 10.65 12.39 3.05
C ALA A 50 10.01 12.90 1.75
N ASP A 51 10.78 13.00 0.67
CA ASP A 51 10.28 13.41 -0.64
C ASP A 51 9.31 12.36 -1.20
N ARG A 52 9.67 11.06 -1.11
CA ARG A 52 8.79 9.97 -1.54
C ARG A 52 7.49 9.94 -0.73
N LEU A 53 7.58 10.13 0.58
CA LEU A 53 6.40 10.23 1.43
C LEU A 53 5.47 11.38 1.00
N MET A 54 6.03 12.53 0.67
CA MET A 54 5.25 13.69 0.22
C MET A 54 4.60 13.46 -1.15
N GLU A 55 5.27 12.75 -2.06
CA GLU A 55 4.68 12.31 -3.33
C GLU A 55 3.47 11.39 -3.10
N VAL A 56 3.62 10.36 -2.26
CA VAL A 56 2.52 9.43 -1.94
C VAL A 56 1.32 10.18 -1.35
N ILE A 57 1.55 11.11 -0.41
CA ILE A 57 0.48 11.94 0.16
C ILE A 57 -0.21 12.78 -0.92
N ARG A 58 0.56 13.37 -1.86
CA ARG A 58 -0.01 14.15 -2.97
C ARG A 58 -0.87 13.27 -3.87
N GLU A 59 -0.35 12.11 -4.27
CA GLU A 59 -1.07 11.15 -5.12
C GLU A 59 -2.41 10.74 -4.47
N GLU A 60 -2.41 10.46 -3.17
CA GLU A 60 -3.63 10.12 -2.42
C GLU A 60 -4.63 11.30 -2.35
N LEU A 61 -4.15 12.51 -2.11
CA LEU A 61 -5.00 13.71 -2.08
C LEU A 61 -5.62 14.01 -3.46
N GLU A 62 -4.85 13.84 -4.53
CA GLU A 62 -5.34 14.00 -5.91
C GLU A 62 -6.38 12.93 -6.24
N LEU A 63 -6.15 11.67 -5.86
CA LEU A 63 -7.12 10.60 -6.03
C LEU A 63 -8.44 10.89 -5.31
N ILE A 64 -8.39 11.37 -4.06
CA ILE A 64 -9.58 11.74 -3.29
C ILE A 64 -10.31 12.92 -3.96
N ARG A 65 -9.58 13.95 -4.39
CA ARG A 65 -10.16 15.09 -5.12
C ARG A 65 -10.86 14.61 -6.40
N ASP A 66 -10.25 13.70 -7.14
CA ASP A 66 -10.79 13.23 -8.41
C ASP A 66 -11.99 12.30 -8.23
N GLN A 67 -12.04 11.54 -7.12
CA GLN A 67 -13.17 10.67 -6.78
C GLN A 67 -14.37 11.42 -6.18
N PHE A 68 -14.13 12.50 -5.43
CA PHE A 68 -15.15 13.15 -4.59
C PHE A 68 -15.32 14.66 -4.84
N GLY A 69 -14.54 15.26 -5.72
CA GLY A 69 -14.62 16.68 -6.04
C GLY A 69 -15.92 17.04 -6.73
N ASP A 70 -16.52 18.15 -6.33
CA ASP A 70 -17.70 18.74 -6.94
C ASP A 70 -17.44 20.18 -7.38
N GLU A 71 -18.30 20.67 -8.28
CA GLU A 71 -18.23 22.07 -8.70
C GLU A 71 -18.65 22.98 -7.55
N ARG A 72 -17.98 24.14 -7.46
CA ARG A 72 -18.30 25.14 -6.45
C ARG A 72 -19.74 25.64 -6.65
N ARG A 73 -20.58 25.41 -5.64
CA ARG A 73 -21.99 25.80 -5.65
C ARG A 73 -22.24 27.29 -5.44
N THR A 74 -21.27 28.02 -4.89
CA THR A 74 -21.40 29.45 -4.56
C THR A 74 -20.55 30.31 -5.48
N GLU A 75 -21.12 31.40 -5.96
CA GLU A 75 -20.41 32.41 -6.73
C GLU A 75 -19.58 33.33 -5.81
N ILE A 76 -18.41 33.75 -6.28
CA ILE A 76 -17.57 34.75 -5.59
C ILE A 76 -17.73 36.06 -6.33
N THR A 77 -18.42 37.03 -5.74
CA THR A 77 -18.52 38.39 -6.28
C THR A 77 -17.46 39.29 -5.66
N ALA A 78 -16.73 40.04 -6.49
CA ALA A 78 -15.82 41.07 -6.01
C ALA A 78 -16.64 42.22 -5.41
N ASN A 79 -16.34 42.60 -4.17
CA ASN A 79 -17.04 43.65 -3.45
C ASN A 79 -16.70 45.01 -4.10
N SER A 80 -17.46 45.44 -5.10
CA SER A 80 -17.54 46.85 -5.46
C SER A 80 -18.53 47.49 -4.50
N ALA A 81 -18.09 47.67 -3.26
CA ALA A 81 -18.77 48.61 -2.39
C ALA A 81 -18.62 49.97 -3.06
N ASP A 82 -19.66 50.43 -3.75
CA ASP A 82 -19.88 51.84 -4.00
C ASP A 82 -19.86 52.53 -2.63
N ILE A 83 -18.68 53.03 -2.25
CA ILE A 83 -18.52 54.01 -1.18
C ILE A 83 -18.91 55.34 -1.83
N ASN A 84 -20.20 55.69 -1.77
CA ASN A 84 -20.69 57.05 -1.98
C ASN A 84 -20.96 57.71 -0.62
#